data_AF-A0A137RE89-F1
#
_entry.id   AF-A0A137RE89-F1
#
_cell.length_a   1.000
_cell.length_b   1.000
_cell.length_c   1.000
_cell.angle_alpha   90.00
_cell.angle_beta   90.00
_cell.angle_gamma   90.00
#
_symmetry.space_group_name_H-M   'P 1'
#
loop_
_entity.id
_entity.type
_entity.pdbx_description
1 polymer ?
#
loop_
_entity_poly.entity_id
_entity_poly.type
_entity_poly.pdbx_seq_one_letter_code
_entity_poly.pdbx_strand_id
1 'polypeptide(L)'
;RMRIADERVAELQTILDSGDRAALDHFVVASLYRAIDPVSESIGKLVDLQLKIAEQTGTNATVTAQTNRTIMIALVLAGIAVLAVSLFIIASKVVAPVKRLSGTIRGLAAQNGTATVPHLDQQDEIGDIARAVDIFRDSVVRAEQDKAAAAAQATEALATGLAALADGDLTCQLNGSFPPAYAKLQSDFNDAAASLRSALSQVTE
;
A
#
# COMPACT_ATOMS: atom_id res chain seq x y z
N ARG A 1 -9.06 77.44 -23.59
CA ARG A 1 -10.35 76.72 -23.48
C ARG A 1 -11.32 77.46 -22.55
N MET A 2 -10.90 77.85 -21.34
CA MET A 2 -11.73 78.71 -20.45
C MET A 2 -12.17 80.02 -21.10
N ARG A 3 -11.26 80.79 -21.72
CA ARG A 3 -11.61 82.05 -22.44
C ARG A 3 -12.77 81.93 -23.45
N ILE A 4 -12.87 80.82 -24.17
CA ILE A 4 -13.95 80.59 -25.16
C ILE A 4 -15.26 80.28 -24.44
N ALA A 5 -15.21 79.52 -23.33
CA ALA A 5 -16.39 79.27 -22.51
C ALA A 5 -16.87 80.57 -21.86
N ASP A 6 -15.95 81.40 -21.34
CA ASP A 6 -16.25 82.69 -20.72
C ASP A 6 -16.91 83.65 -21.74
N GLU A 7 -16.41 83.70 -22.98
CA GLU A 7 -17.00 84.46 -24.08
C GLU A 7 -18.42 83.98 -24.43
N ARG A 8 -18.68 82.67 -24.45
CA ARG A 8 -20.02 82.11 -24.71
C ARG A 8 -21.00 82.33 -23.56
N VAL A 9 -20.52 82.36 -22.32
CA VAL A 9 -21.33 82.70 -21.16
C VAL A 9 -21.73 84.18 -21.19
N ALA A 10 -20.82 85.09 -21.56
CA ALA A 10 -21.12 86.51 -21.73
C ALA A 10 -22.12 86.76 -22.87
N GLU A 11 -22.01 86.01 -23.98
CA GLU A 11 -22.98 86.04 -25.09
C GLU A 11 -24.38 85.56 -24.63
N LEU A 12 -24.45 84.46 -23.86
CA LEU A 12 -25.70 83.97 -23.29
C LEU A 12 -26.33 84.98 -22.33
N GLN A 13 -25.54 85.61 -21.46
CA GLN A 13 -26.02 86.65 -20.55
C GLN A 13 -26.64 87.82 -21.31
N THR A 14 -25.98 88.28 -22.38
CA THR A 14 -26.50 89.36 -23.24
C THR A 14 -27.82 88.98 -23.89
N ILE A 15 -27.96 87.73 -24.36
CA ILE A 15 -29.21 87.22 -24.96
C ILE A 15 -30.32 87.15 -23.90
N LEU A 16 -30.03 86.66 -22.71
CA LEU A 16 -31.00 86.57 -21.60
C LEU A 16 -31.47 87.95 -21.14
N ASP A 17 -30.57 88.93 -21.03
CA ASP A 17 -30.90 90.31 -20.66
C ASP A 17 -31.77 91.00 -21.73
N SER A 18 -31.60 90.63 -23.00
CA SER A 18 -32.40 91.17 -24.11
C SER A 18 -33.81 90.56 -24.24
N GLY A 19 -34.06 89.40 -23.62
CA GLY A 19 -35.34 88.69 -23.69
C GLY A 19 -35.67 88.08 -25.07
N ASP A 20 -34.73 88.06 -26.01
CA ASP A 20 -34.94 87.53 -27.37
C ASP A 20 -34.93 86.00 -27.37
N ARG A 21 -36.13 85.42 -27.48
CA ARG A 21 -36.33 83.96 -27.52
C ARG A 21 -35.73 83.32 -28.77
N ALA A 22 -35.74 83.99 -29.93
CA ALA A 22 -35.22 83.40 -31.16
C ALA A 22 -33.69 83.33 -31.11
N ALA A 23 -33.04 84.36 -30.56
CA ALA A 23 -31.59 84.35 -30.33
C ALA A 23 -31.17 83.29 -29.29
N LEU A 24 -31.97 83.10 -28.23
CA LEU A 24 -31.72 82.07 -27.22
C LEU A 24 -31.82 80.66 -27.81
N ASP A 25 -32.88 80.37 -28.57
CA ASP A 25 -33.07 79.08 -29.23
C ASP A 25 -31.93 78.78 -30.21
N HIS A 26 -31.51 79.78 -31.00
CA HIS A 26 -30.38 79.64 -31.92
C HIS A 26 -29.06 79.39 -31.16
N PHE A 27 -28.79 80.12 -30.07
CA PHE A 27 -27.58 79.93 -29.28
C PHE A 27 -27.53 78.53 -28.63
N VAL A 28 -28.65 78.05 -28.09
CA VAL A 28 -28.75 76.72 -27.49
C VAL A 28 -28.44 75.62 -28.52
N VAL A 29 -29.02 75.70 -29.72
CA VAL A 29 -28.82 74.68 -30.75
C VAL A 29 -27.46 74.80 -31.46
N ALA A 30 -27.06 76.00 -31.87
CA ALA A 30 -25.87 76.20 -32.71
C ALA A 30 -24.56 76.19 -31.92
N SER A 31 -24.59 76.57 -30.64
CA SER A 31 -23.40 76.74 -29.80
C SER A 31 -23.39 75.78 -28.60
N LEU A 32 -24.44 75.76 -27.76
CA LEU A 32 -24.41 74.99 -26.51
C LEU A 32 -24.48 73.47 -26.76
N TYR A 33 -25.48 72.98 -27.50
CA TYR A 33 -25.57 71.55 -27.82
C TYR A 33 -24.37 71.08 -28.63
N ARG A 34 -23.94 71.85 -29.64
CA ARG A 34 -22.75 71.53 -30.44
C ARG A 34 -21.47 71.38 -29.60
N ALA A 35 -21.36 72.11 -28.47
CA ALA A 35 -20.24 72.00 -27.55
C ALA A 35 -20.38 70.83 -26.55
N ILE A 36 -21.61 70.51 -26.13
CA ILE A 36 -21.89 69.46 -25.15
C ILE A 36 -21.92 68.06 -25.79
N ASP A 37 -22.52 67.91 -26.97
CA ASP A 37 -22.69 66.63 -27.68
C ASP A 37 -21.41 65.78 -27.76
N PRO A 38 -20.25 66.31 -28.24
CA PRO A 38 -19.02 65.51 -28.30
C PRO A 38 -18.50 65.11 -26.92
N VAL A 39 -18.81 65.88 -25.87
CA VAL A 39 -18.45 65.55 -24.48
C VAL A 39 -19.35 64.43 -23.97
N SER A 40 -20.67 64.53 -24.19
CA SER A 40 -21.65 63.48 -23.86
C SER A 40 -21.32 62.16 -24.57
N GLU A 41 -20.93 62.22 -25.84
CA GLU A 41 -20.50 61.04 -26.61
C GLU A 41 -19.21 60.43 -26.02
N SER A 42 -18.24 61.27 -25.65
CA SER A 42 -16.98 60.81 -25.04
C SER A 42 -17.20 60.18 -23.66
N ILE A 43 -18.09 60.75 -22.85
CA ILE A 43 -18.50 60.19 -21.55
C ILE A 43 -19.20 58.85 -21.77
N GLY A 44 -20.11 58.75 -22.74
CA GLY A 44 -20.77 57.50 -23.11
C GLY A 44 -19.76 56.39 -23.44
N LYS A 45 -18.77 56.70 -24.31
CA LYS A 45 -17.70 55.75 -24.65
C LYS A 45 -16.88 55.28 -23.43
N LEU A 46 -16.62 56.16 -22.47
CA LEU A 46 -15.92 55.81 -21.22
C LEU A 46 -16.76 54.91 -20.31
N VAL A 47 -18.07 55.18 -20.22
CA VAL A 47 -19.00 54.34 -19.47
C VAL A 47 -19.10 52.95 -20.10
N ASP A 48 -19.24 52.87 -21.43
CA ASP A 48 -19.27 51.59 -22.16
C ASP A 48 -17.97 50.80 -21.98
N LEU A 49 -16.82 51.48 -22.01
CA LEU A 49 -15.53 50.84 -21.75
C LEU A 49 -15.45 50.31 -20.31
N GLN A 50 -15.93 51.06 -19.31
CA GLN A 50 -15.97 50.60 -17.92
C GLN A 50 -16.89 49.40 -17.74
N LEU A 51 -18.08 49.40 -18.35
CA LEU A 51 -19.00 48.26 -18.31
C LEU A 51 -18.37 47.02 -18.92
N LYS A 52 -17.69 47.16 -20.07
CA LYS A 52 -16.96 46.06 -20.72
C LYS A 52 -15.82 45.52 -19.85
N ILE A 53 -15.01 46.39 -19.25
CA ILE A 53 -13.91 45.98 -18.35
C ILE A 53 -14.48 45.30 -17.09
N ALA A 54 -15.58 45.81 -16.53
CA ALA A 54 -16.22 45.21 -15.37
C ALA A 54 -16.76 43.80 -15.67
N GLU A 55 -17.41 43.62 -16.82
CA GLU A 55 -17.89 42.31 -17.29
C GLU A 55 -16.72 41.34 -17.51
N GLN A 56 -15.66 41.78 -18.18
CA GLN A 56 -14.45 40.97 -18.40
C GLN A 56 -13.74 40.62 -17.08
N THR A 57 -13.64 41.56 -16.15
CA THR A 57 -13.00 41.32 -14.85
C THR A 57 -13.83 40.34 -14.01
N GLY A 58 -15.15 40.47 -14.03
CA GLY A 58 -16.06 39.55 -13.35
C GLY A 58 -16.01 38.13 -13.91
N THR A 59 -16.02 38.00 -15.25
CA THR A 59 -15.90 36.69 -15.92
C THR A 59 -14.51 36.06 -15.71
N ASN A 60 -13.43 36.82 -15.83
CA ASN A 60 -12.08 36.32 -15.57
C ASN A 60 -11.90 35.89 -14.11
N ALA A 61 -12.46 36.62 -13.14
CA ALA A 61 -12.42 36.24 -11.74
C ALA A 61 -13.15 34.91 -11.48
N THR A 62 -14.33 34.72 -12.08
CA THR A 62 -15.09 33.46 -11.92
C THR A 62 -14.41 32.29 -12.61
N VAL A 63 -13.88 32.47 -13.83
CA VAL A 63 -13.12 31.44 -14.55
C VAL A 63 -11.85 31.06 -13.79
N THR A 64 -11.12 32.04 -13.25
CA THR A 64 -9.91 31.78 -12.45
C THR A 64 -10.25 31.00 -11.17
N ALA A 65 -11.31 31.40 -10.45
CA ALA A 65 -11.76 30.71 -9.25
C ALA A 65 -12.20 29.26 -9.55
N GLN A 66 -12.95 29.04 -10.64
CA GLN A 66 -13.36 27.71 -11.08
C GLN A 66 -12.18 26.84 -11.50
N THR A 67 -11.22 27.41 -12.24
CA THR A 67 -10.00 26.71 -12.67
C THR A 67 -9.19 26.27 -11.45
N ASN A 68 -8.97 27.17 -10.48
CA ASN A 68 -8.28 26.85 -9.23
C ASN A 68 -8.99 25.75 -8.44
N ARG A 69 -10.33 25.81 -8.34
CA ARG A 69 -11.13 24.77 -7.66
C ARG A 69 -10.99 23.41 -8.35
N THR A 70 -11.06 23.36 -9.68
CA THR A 70 -10.89 22.13 -10.46
C THR A 70 -9.48 21.54 -10.28
N ILE A 71 -8.44 22.38 -10.30
CA ILE A 71 -7.06 21.95 -10.03
C ILE A 71 -6.95 21.37 -8.62
N MET A 72 -7.50 22.02 -7.59
CA MET A 72 -7.46 21.53 -6.22
C MET A 72 -8.16 20.16 -6.07
N ILE A 73 -9.33 19.98 -6.69
CA ILE A 73 -10.03 18.68 -6.68
C ILE A 73 -9.19 17.61 -7.39
N ALA A 74 -8.62 17.93 -8.55
CA ALA A 74 -7.77 17.00 -9.29
C ALA A 74 -6.53 16.58 -8.48
N LEU A 75 -5.90 17.51 -7.78
CA LEU A 75 -4.75 17.22 -6.91
C LEU A 75 -5.11 16.33 -5.72
N VAL A 76 -6.26 16.58 -5.07
CA VAL A 76 -6.73 15.73 -3.96
C VAL A 76 -7.01 14.31 -4.46
N LEU A 77 -7.69 14.16 -5.61
CA LEU A 77 -7.97 12.85 -6.20
C LEU A 77 -6.69 12.12 -6.60
N ALA A 78 -5.72 12.82 -7.19
CA ALA A 78 -4.42 12.26 -7.50
C ALA A 78 -3.69 11.77 -6.24
N GLY A 79 -3.72 12.57 -5.16
CA GLY A 79 -3.14 12.18 -3.87
C GLY A 79 -3.80 10.93 -3.28
N ILE A 80 -5.13 10.85 -3.30
CA ILE A 80 -5.88 9.66 -2.85
C ILE A 80 -5.52 8.45 -3.70
N ALA A 81 -5.42 8.60 -5.02
CA ALA A 81 -5.05 7.51 -5.92
C ALA A 81 -3.65 6.96 -5.60
N VAL A 82 -2.67 7.85 -5.40
CA VAL A 82 -1.29 7.44 -5.02
C VAL A 82 -1.29 6.68 -3.68
N LEU A 83 -2.04 7.17 -2.68
CA LEU A 83 -2.17 6.51 -1.39
C LEU A 83 -2.82 5.12 -1.52
N ALA A 84 -3.90 5.01 -2.29
CA ALA A 84 -4.59 3.75 -2.52
C ALA A 84 -3.67 2.72 -3.21
N VAL A 85 -2.95 3.14 -4.26
CA VAL A 85 -1.99 2.28 -4.97
C VAL A 85 -0.84 1.86 -4.03
N SER A 86 -0.32 2.78 -3.23
CA SER A 86 0.76 2.49 -2.27
C SER A 86 0.33 1.46 -1.23
N LEU A 87 -0.86 1.62 -0.64
CA LEU A 87 -1.43 0.67 0.32
C LEU A 87 -1.68 -0.70 -0.32
N PHE A 88 -2.17 -0.72 -1.57
CA PHE A 88 -2.39 -1.96 -2.31
C PHE A 88 -1.07 -2.71 -2.57
N ILE A 89 -0.02 -1.99 -2.98
CA ILE A 89 1.31 -2.57 -3.20
C ILE A 89 1.85 -3.13 -1.88
N ILE A 90 1.83 -2.37 -0.78
CA ILE A 90 2.33 -2.83 0.53
C ILE A 90 1.58 -4.08 0.99
N ALA A 91 0.25 -4.08 0.91
CA ALA A 91 -0.57 -5.20 1.33
C ALA A 91 -0.27 -6.49 0.53
N SER A 92 -0.14 -6.36 -0.80
CA SER A 92 0.02 -7.50 -1.70
C SER A 92 1.46 -7.99 -1.85
N LYS A 93 2.45 -7.08 -1.84
CA LYS A 93 3.86 -7.38 -2.10
C LYS A 93 4.70 -7.56 -0.85
N VAL A 94 4.26 -7.04 0.31
CA VAL A 94 5.01 -7.14 1.57
C VAL A 94 4.24 -7.94 2.61
N VAL A 95 3.05 -7.46 2.99
CA VAL A 95 2.31 -8.03 4.13
C VAL A 95 1.86 -9.46 3.87
N ALA A 96 1.25 -9.73 2.71
CA ALA A 96 0.75 -11.06 2.38
C ALA A 96 1.86 -12.13 2.32
N PRO A 97 3.00 -11.93 1.62
CA PRO A 97 4.12 -12.86 1.62
C PRO A 97 4.69 -13.14 3.02
N VAL A 98 4.93 -12.09 3.82
CA VAL A 98 5.46 -12.23 5.19
C VAL A 98 4.51 -13.05 6.06
N LYS A 99 3.20 -12.79 5.98
CA LYS A 99 2.20 -13.55 6.74
C LYS A 99 2.16 -15.02 6.33
N ARG A 100 2.34 -15.33 5.03
CA ARG A 100 2.40 -16.70 4.53
C ARG A 100 3.65 -17.45 5.04
N LEU A 101 4.83 -16.83 4.96
CA LEU A 101 6.07 -17.42 5.49
C LEU A 101 5.99 -17.65 7.00
N SER A 102 5.45 -16.69 7.75
CA SER A 102 5.21 -16.85 9.19
C SER A 102 4.25 -18.02 9.48
N GLY A 103 3.21 -18.19 8.64
CA GLY A 103 2.31 -19.34 8.68
C GLY A 103 3.03 -20.66 8.45
N THR A 104 3.93 -20.73 7.45
CA THR A 104 4.74 -21.92 7.17
C THR A 104 5.61 -22.30 8.37
N ILE A 105 6.33 -21.36 8.97
CA ILE A 105 7.18 -21.63 10.15
C ILE A 105 6.34 -22.18 11.31
N ARG A 106 5.17 -21.59 11.58
CA ARG A 106 4.24 -22.10 12.60
C ARG A 106 3.72 -23.51 12.26
N GLY A 107 3.47 -23.78 10.99
CA GLY A 107 3.06 -25.10 10.51
C GLY A 107 4.15 -26.17 10.68
N LEU A 108 5.41 -25.82 10.46
CA LEU A 108 6.55 -26.71 10.70
C LEU A 108 6.69 -27.05 12.19
N ALA A 109 6.46 -26.07 13.08
CA ALA A 109 6.45 -26.31 14.52
C ALA A 109 5.30 -27.23 14.96
N ALA A 110 4.20 -27.29 14.19
CA ALA A 110 3.05 -28.16 14.43
C ALA A 110 3.16 -29.55 13.77
N GLN A 111 4.37 -30.03 13.45
CA GLN A 111 4.69 -31.36 12.89
C GLN A 111 4.31 -31.62 11.42
N ASN A 112 4.00 -30.59 10.62
CA ASN A 112 3.64 -30.75 9.20
C ASN A 112 4.77 -30.35 8.23
N GLY A 113 5.93 -31.02 8.31
CA GLY A 113 7.12 -30.77 7.47
C GLY A 113 6.91 -30.72 5.93
N THR A 114 5.71 -31.05 5.46
CA THR A 114 5.31 -31.06 4.05
C THR A 114 4.84 -29.71 3.50
N ALA A 115 4.74 -28.66 4.33
CA ALA A 115 4.28 -27.35 3.87
C ALA A 115 5.22 -26.74 2.82
N THR A 116 4.70 -26.48 1.61
CA THR A 116 5.46 -25.82 0.54
C THR A 116 5.81 -24.39 0.93
N VAL A 117 7.07 -24.00 0.81
CA VAL A 117 7.51 -22.62 1.08
C VAL A 117 7.15 -21.72 -0.11
N PRO A 118 6.32 -20.68 0.08
CA PRO A 118 5.96 -19.77 -0.99
C PRO A 118 7.11 -18.78 -1.29
N HIS A 119 7.07 -18.15 -2.46
CA HIS A 119 7.96 -17.03 -2.83
C HIS A 119 9.46 -17.35 -3.01
N LEU A 120 9.81 -18.61 -3.30
CA LEU A 120 11.20 -19.01 -3.51
C LEU A 120 11.88 -18.34 -4.72
N ASP A 121 11.13 -18.08 -5.78
CA ASP A 121 11.63 -17.42 -7.00
C ASP A 121 11.78 -15.90 -6.85
N GLN A 122 11.45 -15.34 -5.68
CA GLN A 122 11.54 -13.90 -5.44
C GLN A 122 13.00 -13.46 -5.29
N GLN A 123 13.37 -12.36 -5.95
CA GLN A 123 14.75 -11.84 -6.02
C GLN A 123 15.02 -10.66 -5.07
N ASP A 124 14.20 -10.50 -4.04
CA ASP A 124 14.34 -9.47 -3.02
C ASP A 124 14.57 -10.11 -1.63
N GLU A 125 14.58 -9.28 -0.60
CA GLU A 125 14.81 -9.69 0.79
C GLU A 125 13.75 -10.68 1.29
N ILE A 126 12.52 -10.62 0.76
CA ILE A 126 11.47 -11.61 1.09
C ILE A 126 11.82 -12.96 0.50
N GLY A 127 12.40 -12.98 -0.70
CA GLY A 127 12.95 -14.19 -1.32
C GLY A 127 14.11 -14.78 -0.52
N ASP A 128 15.01 -13.95 0.02
CA ASP A 128 16.09 -14.42 0.89
C ASP A 128 15.53 -15.10 2.15
N ILE A 129 14.51 -14.52 2.76
CA ILE A 129 13.82 -15.13 3.90
C ILE A 129 13.14 -16.44 3.49
N ALA A 130 12.47 -16.48 2.33
CA ALA A 130 11.81 -17.69 1.83
C ALA A 130 12.81 -18.84 1.66
N ARG A 131 13.98 -18.59 1.04
CA ARG A 131 15.04 -19.59 0.88
C ARG A 131 15.58 -20.07 2.22
N ALA A 132 15.77 -19.17 3.19
CA ALA A 132 16.20 -19.55 4.54
C ALA A 132 15.15 -20.44 5.25
N VAL A 133 13.86 -20.13 5.09
CA VAL A 133 12.75 -20.95 5.62
C VAL A 133 12.72 -22.33 4.98
N ASP A 134 13.02 -22.45 3.68
CA ASP A 134 13.06 -23.73 2.98
C ASP A 134 14.23 -24.62 3.42
N ILE A 135 15.42 -24.04 3.62
CA ILE A 135 16.55 -24.77 4.24
C ILE A 135 16.17 -25.27 5.64
N PHE A 136 15.49 -24.43 6.43
CA PHE A 136 15.03 -24.83 7.76
C PHE A 136 13.99 -25.95 7.69
N ARG A 137 13.00 -25.85 6.80
CA ARG A 137 12.03 -26.92 6.53
C ARG A 137 12.73 -28.23 6.19
N ASP A 138 13.68 -28.21 5.27
CA ASP A 138 14.43 -29.39 4.86
C ASP A 138 15.17 -30.02 6.03
N SER A 139 15.74 -29.22 6.94
CA SER A 139 16.37 -29.74 8.16
C SER A 139 15.37 -30.42 9.09
N VAL A 140 14.15 -29.90 9.20
CA VAL A 140 13.08 -30.51 10.02
C VAL A 140 12.63 -31.83 9.40
N VAL A 141 12.41 -31.88 8.08
CA VAL A 141 12.00 -33.09 7.38
C VAL A 141 13.06 -34.18 7.50
N ARG A 142 14.34 -33.84 7.29
CA ARG A 142 15.45 -34.80 7.46
C ARG A 142 15.54 -35.31 8.89
N ALA A 143 15.43 -34.44 9.89
CA ALA A 143 15.46 -34.86 11.29
C ALA A 143 14.32 -35.84 11.63
N GLU A 144 13.11 -35.65 11.08
CA GLU A 144 12.01 -36.60 11.27
C GLU A 144 12.22 -37.92 10.53
N GLN A 145 12.79 -37.88 9.31
CA GLN A 145 13.16 -39.10 8.57
C GLN A 145 14.23 -39.90 9.32
N ASP A 146 15.25 -39.24 9.86
CA ASP A 146 16.32 -39.86 10.63
C ASP A 146 15.78 -40.51 11.91
N LYS A 147 14.86 -39.84 12.61
CA LYS A 147 14.15 -40.42 13.77
C LYS A 147 13.33 -41.65 13.38
N ALA A 148 12.57 -41.59 12.28
CA ALA A 148 11.75 -42.70 11.83
C ALA A 148 12.61 -43.91 11.42
N ALA A 149 13.73 -43.67 10.72
CA ALA A 149 14.69 -44.72 10.36
C ALA A 149 15.34 -45.35 11.61
N ALA A 150 15.75 -44.53 12.59
CA ALA A 150 16.28 -45.00 13.86
C ALA A 150 15.27 -45.86 14.64
N ALA A 151 13.99 -45.44 14.66
CA ALA A 151 12.92 -46.20 15.29
C ALA A 151 12.71 -47.56 14.58
N ALA A 152 12.63 -47.57 13.25
CA ALA A 152 12.46 -48.78 12.46
C ALA A 152 13.59 -49.78 12.71
N GLN A 153 14.85 -49.31 12.69
CA GLN A 153 16.02 -50.14 12.97
C GLN A 153 15.95 -50.77 14.38
N ALA A 154 15.59 -50.00 15.40
CA ALA A 154 15.46 -50.50 16.77
C ALA A 154 14.33 -51.54 16.88
N THR A 155 13.19 -51.31 16.24
CA THR A 155 12.07 -52.25 16.25
C THR A 155 12.37 -53.55 15.51
N GLU A 156 13.07 -53.48 14.38
CA GLU A 156 13.46 -54.65 13.60
C GLU A 156 14.45 -55.52 14.38
N ALA A 157 15.50 -54.91 14.94
CA ALA A 157 16.47 -55.62 15.76
C ALA A 157 15.80 -56.29 16.97
N LEU A 158 14.87 -55.60 17.64
CA LEU A 158 14.11 -56.18 18.75
C LEU A 158 13.23 -57.35 18.29
N ALA A 159 12.56 -57.23 17.14
CA ALA A 159 11.74 -58.31 16.59
C ALA A 159 12.58 -59.56 16.28
N THR A 160 13.77 -59.38 15.69
CA THR A 160 14.71 -60.49 15.45
C THR A 160 15.17 -61.13 16.75
N GLY A 161 15.53 -60.33 17.76
CA GLY A 161 15.95 -60.84 19.08
C GLY A 161 14.84 -61.62 19.79
N LEU A 162 13.62 -61.09 19.81
CA LEU A 162 12.46 -61.77 20.41
C LEU A 162 12.12 -63.09 19.70
N ALA A 163 12.26 -63.14 18.37
CA ALA A 163 12.05 -64.37 17.61
C ALA A 163 13.09 -65.45 17.98
N ALA A 164 14.36 -65.09 18.10
CA ALA A 164 15.41 -66.01 18.52
C ALA A 164 15.15 -66.55 19.95
N LEU A 165 14.72 -65.68 20.87
CA LEU A 165 14.36 -66.07 22.22
C LEU A 165 13.18 -67.06 22.26
N ALA A 166 12.18 -66.84 21.40
CA ALA A 166 11.02 -67.73 21.27
C ALA A 166 11.39 -69.10 20.69
N ASP A 167 12.38 -69.16 19.79
CA ASP A 167 12.95 -70.41 19.27
C ASP A 167 13.87 -71.14 20.27
N GLY A 168 14.06 -70.58 21.47
CA GLY A 168 14.84 -71.18 22.55
C GLY A 168 16.32 -70.77 22.57
N ASP A 169 16.75 -69.85 21.71
CA ASP A 169 18.10 -69.29 21.78
C ASP A 169 18.18 -68.17 22.82
N LEU A 170 18.48 -68.57 24.06
CA LEU A 170 18.72 -67.65 25.18
C LEU A 170 20.13 -67.04 25.20
N THR A 171 20.95 -67.31 24.18
CA THR A 171 22.27 -66.71 24.02
C THR A 171 22.26 -65.50 23.08
N CYS A 172 21.12 -65.23 22.43
CA CYS A 172 20.95 -64.06 21.58
C CYS A 172 21.15 -62.76 22.38
N GLN A 173 21.88 -61.82 21.79
CA GLN A 173 22.11 -60.50 22.34
C GLN A 173 22.03 -59.48 21.23
N LEU A 174 21.40 -58.35 21.53
CA LEU A 174 21.37 -57.19 20.66
C LEU A 174 22.71 -56.47 20.80
N ASN A 175 23.65 -56.75 19.89
CA ASN A 175 25.01 -56.19 19.88
C ASN A 175 25.27 -55.20 18.71
N GLY A 176 24.24 -54.94 17.89
CA GLY A 176 24.33 -54.01 16.75
C GLY A 176 24.47 -52.55 17.17
N SER A 177 24.77 -51.68 16.20
CA SER A 177 24.77 -50.23 16.42
C SER A 177 23.34 -49.72 16.61
N PHE A 178 22.93 -49.54 17.87
CA PHE A 178 21.64 -48.94 18.21
C PHE A 178 21.74 -47.42 18.24
N PRO A 179 20.73 -46.71 17.72
CA PRO A 179 20.65 -45.27 17.90
C PRO A 179 20.63 -44.92 19.40
N PRO A 180 21.33 -43.86 19.85
CA PRO A 180 21.47 -43.55 21.28
C PRO A 180 20.15 -43.44 22.05
N ALA A 181 19.08 -42.97 21.39
CA ALA A 181 17.74 -42.87 21.97
C ALA A 181 17.13 -44.23 22.37
N TYR A 182 17.58 -45.33 21.76
CA TYR A 182 17.08 -46.69 22.01
C TYR A 182 18.10 -47.58 22.74
N ALA A 183 19.23 -47.03 23.21
CA ALA A 183 20.26 -47.80 23.92
C ALA A 183 19.72 -48.47 25.19
N LYS A 184 18.78 -47.82 25.90
CA LYS A 184 18.13 -48.43 27.07
C LYS A 184 17.30 -49.66 26.68
N LEU A 185 16.58 -49.60 25.55
CA LEU A 185 15.77 -50.72 25.06
C LEU A 185 16.65 -51.95 24.72
N GLN A 186 17.83 -51.70 24.15
CA GLN A 186 18.84 -52.74 23.91
C GLN A 186 19.31 -53.39 25.22
N SER A 187 19.65 -52.58 26.23
CA SER A 187 20.06 -53.08 27.56
C SER A 187 18.95 -53.91 28.20
N ASP A 188 17.74 -53.37 28.27
CA ASP A 188 16.60 -54.01 28.93
C ASP A 188 16.29 -55.39 28.31
N PHE A 189 16.38 -55.52 26.97
CA PHE A 189 16.24 -56.81 26.29
C PHE A 189 17.35 -57.80 26.69
N ASN A 190 18.61 -57.36 26.65
CA ASN A 190 19.76 -58.22 26.95
C ASN A 190 19.71 -58.71 28.42
N ASP A 191 19.32 -57.83 29.35
CA ASP A 191 19.17 -58.15 30.77
C ASP A 191 18.04 -59.16 31.02
N ALA A 192 16.91 -59.00 30.31
CA ALA A 192 15.79 -59.94 30.37
C ALA A 192 16.18 -61.33 29.83
N ALA A 193 16.85 -61.39 28.67
CA ALA A 193 17.33 -62.64 28.09
C ALA A 193 18.31 -63.37 29.02
N ALA A 194 19.25 -62.63 29.63
CA ALA A 194 20.21 -63.18 30.59
C ALA A 194 19.52 -63.73 31.85
N SER A 195 18.51 -63.02 32.37
CA SER A 195 17.74 -63.46 33.54
C SER A 195 16.96 -64.74 33.25
N LEU A 196 16.33 -64.85 32.09
CA LEU A 196 15.59 -66.03 31.68
C LEU A 196 16.50 -67.26 31.55
N ARG A 197 17.69 -67.08 30.97
CA ARG A 197 18.73 -68.10 30.88
C ARG A 197 19.16 -68.61 32.25
N SER A 198 19.39 -67.71 33.20
CA SER A 198 19.80 -68.08 34.56
C SER A 198 18.71 -68.84 35.31
N ALA A 199 17.43 -68.46 35.13
CA ALA A 199 16.32 -69.16 35.77
C ALA A 199 16.16 -70.59 35.22
N LEU A 200 16.29 -70.76 33.90
CA LEU A 200 16.18 -72.07 33.27
C LEU A 200 17.36 -73.00 33.62
N SER A 201 18.59 -72.46 33.76
CA SER A 201 19.72 -73.28 34.20
C SER A 201 19.54 -73.83 35.62
N GLN A 202 18.86 -73.07 36.49
CA GLN A 202 18.55 -73.47 37.88
C GLN A 202 17.50 -74.58 37.97
N VAL A 203 16.62 -74.73 36.97
CA VAL A 203 15.57 -75.77 36.95
C VAL A 203 16.13 -77.09 36.37
N THR A 204 17.22 -77.02 35.62
CA THR A 204 17.93 -78.20 35.08
C THR A 204 18.96 -78.82 36.02
N GLU A 205 19.12 -78.28 37.24
CA GLU A 205 19.90 -78.88 38.35
C GLU A 205 18.98 -79.58 39.35
#